data_AF-A0A7C1BYN7-F1
#
_entry.id   AF-A0A7C1BYN7-F1
#
_cell.length_a   1.000
_cell.length_b   1.000
_cell.length_c   1.000
_cell.angle_alpha   90.00
_cell.angle_beta   90.00
_cell.angle_gamma   90.00
#
_symmetry.space_group_name_H-M   'P 1'
#
loop_
_entity.id
_entity.type
_entity.pdbx_description
1 polymer ?
#
loop_
_entity_poly.entity_id
_entity_poly.type
_entity_poly.pdbx_seq_one_letter_code
_entity_poly.pdbx_strand_id
1 'polypeptide(L)'
;MRRLIVILLIFSLANPVFCGEKKKFTVETVKEIIKQVSKKKHPYLLFTDWKKTPGYRYRNEKPYGGHLSWLFYLPIEASRNKNSLAAALYYYVKGDKKYIPHIKKSLLQIRVPVIRSAWNNARFCGVALIDYSLKYDWIQPLLTPEEDKKIKENLARYADALYKAYPHQGNTHDRIMAASGLGAISLALAGYNPPTSSKPVDWLKDGTISLFIKDRYKFPSAYTK
;
A
#
# COMPACT_ATOMS: atom_id res chain seq x y z
N MET A 1 2.33 11.81 -11.51
CA MET A 1 0.85 11.76 -11.35
C MET A 1 0.31 10.45 -10.77
N ARG A 2 0.51 9.26 -11.37
CA ARG A 2 -0.03 7.97 -10.83
C ARG A 2 0.33 7.64 -9.36
N ARG A 3 1.45 8.16 -8.85
CA ARG A 3 1.96 7.90 -7.49
C ARG A 3 1.46 8.86 -6.41
N LEU A 4 1.00 10.05 -6.80
CA LEU A 4 0.37 11.03 -5.91
C LEU A 4 -1.02 10.53 -5.45
N ILE A 5 -1.67 9.73 -6.29
CA ILE A 5 -2.96 9.08 -6.00
C ILE A 5 -2.82 8.10 -4.84
N VAL A 6 -1.74 7.30 -4.75
CA VAL A 6 -1.53 6.36 -3.62
C VAL A 6 -1.31 7.08 -2.29
N ILE A 7 -0.54 8.17 -2.30
CA ILE A 7 -0.36 9.02 -1.11
C ILE A 7 -1.72 9.61 -0.68
N LEU A 8 -2.51 10.09 -1.64
CA LEU A 8 -3.89 10.56 -1.40
C LEU A 8 -4.85 9.43 -0.99
N LEU A 9 -4.55 8.16 -1.28
CA LEU A 9 -5.37 7.00 -0.91
C LEU A 9 -5.11 6.51 0.52
N ILE A 10 -3.87 6.64 1.02
CA ILE A 10 -3.58 6.52 2.46
C ILE A 10 -4.42 7.55 3.22
N PHE A 11 -4.51 8.77 2.67
CA PHE A 11 -5.42 9.80 3.18
C PHE A 11 -6.90 9.47 2.93
N SER A 12 -7.31 8.83 1.83
CA SER A 12 -8.72 8.50 1.57
C SER A 12 -9.25 7.38 2.46
N LEU A 13 -8.38 6.48 2.94
CA LEU A 13 -8.71 5.44 3.92
C LEU A 13 -8.78 5.98 5.36
N ALA A 14 -7.93 6.96 5.67
CA ALA A 14 -7.99 7.73 6.91
C ALA A 14 -9.10 8.79 6.90
N ASN A 15 -9.52 9.28 5.73
CA ASN A 15 -10.46 10.39 5.54
C ASN A 15 -11.83 10.18 6.20
N PRO A 16 -12.47 9.00 6.13
CA PRO A 16 -13.74 8.77 6.80
C PRO A 16 -13.64 8.89 8.33
N VAL A 17 -12.44 8.79 8.90
CA VAL A 17 -12.17 8.99 10.33
C VAL A 17 -11.91 10.48 10.65
N PHE A 18 -11.53 11.32 9.68
CA PHE A 18 -10.97 12.66 9.94
C PHE A 18 -11.57 13.84 9.16
N CYS A 19 -12.47 13.66 8.19
CA CYS A 19 -13.09 14.81 7.50
C CYS A 19 -14.17 15.54 8.33
N GLY A 20 -14.45 15.14 9.57
CA GLY A 20 -15.38 15.83 10.46
C GLY A 20 -14.73 16.72 11.53
N GLU A 21 -13.51 16.43 11.96
CA GLU A 21 -12.91 17.08 13.12
C GLU A 21 -11.40 17.26 12.95
N LYS A 22 -10.87 18.39 13.44
CA LYS A 22 -9.43 18.75 13.52
C LYS A 22 -8.62 17.83 14.47
N LYS A 23 -8.82 16.51 14.42
CA LYS A 23 -8.07 15.57 15.25
C LYS A 23 -6.67 15.40 14.69
N LYS A 24 -5.67 15.66 15.53
CA LYS A 24 -4.25 15.43 15.20
C LYS A 24 -4.01 13.93 15.03
N PHE A 25 -3.17 13.56 14.06
CA PHE A 25 -2.66 12.20 13.94
C PHE A 25 -1.69 11.94 15.11
N THR A 26 -2.12 11.13 16.08
CA THR A 26 -1.36 10.71 17.27
C THR A 26 -1.11 9.21 17.23
N VAL A 27 -0.30 8.69 18.16
CA VAL A 27 -0.07 7.24 18.27
C VAL A 27 -1.37 6.51 18.63
N GLU A 28 -2.20 7.12 19.46
CA GLU A 28 -3.52 6.63 19.86
C GLU A 28 -4.45 6.56 18.65
N THR A 29 -4.46 7.62 17.83
CA THR A 29 -5.19 7.65 16.55
C THR A 29 -4.76 6.51 15.64
N VAL A 30 -3.45 6.28 15.49
CA VAL A 30 -2.91 5.20 14.65
C VAL A 30 -3.38 3.82 15.13
N LYS A 31 -3.36 3.57 16.45
CA LYS A 31 -3.86 2.32 17.03
C LYS A 31 -5.35 2.12 16.74
N GLU A 32 -6.15 3.17 16.87
CA GLU A 32 -7.59 3.10 16.61
C GLU A 32 -7.88 2.85 15.12
N ILE A 33 -7.13 3.47 14.20
CA ILE A 33 -7.24 3.19 12.75
C ILE A 33 -6.97 1.71 12.48
N ILE A 34 -5.88 1.15 13.00
CA ILE A 34 -5.55 -0.27 12.84
C ILE A 34 -6.67 -1.16 13.38
N LYS A 35 -7.21 -0.84 14.57
CA LYS A 35 -8.31 -1.58 15.19
C LYS A 35 -9.62 -1.53 14.39
N GLN A 36 -9.91 -0.42 13.73
CA GLN A 36 -11.10 -0.30 12.88
C GLN A 36 -10.92 -1.01 11.55
N VAL A 37 -9.75 -0.85 10.92
CA VAL A 37 -9.44 -1.44 9.62
C VAL A 37 -9.31 -2.96 9.72
N SER A 38 -8.81 -3.51 10.84
CA SER A 38 -8.70 -4.96 11.06
C SER A 38 -10.04 -5.70 11.01
N LYS A 39 -11.17 -5.00 11.17
CA LYS A 39 -12.53 -5.54 11.10
C LYS A 39 -13.10 -5.54 9.68
N LYS A 40 -12.44 -4.88 8.73
CA LYS A 40 -12.91 -4.78 7.34
C LYS A 40 -12.59 -6.05 6.56
N LYS A 41 -13.48 -6.40 5.63
CA LYS A 41 -13.25 -7.46 4.65
C LYS A 41 -12.68 -6.85 3.38
N HIS A 42 -11.60 -7.45 2.88
CA HIS A 42 -10.96 -7.04 1.64
C HIS A 42 -11.90 -7.18 0.42
N PRO A 43 -11.74 -6.35 -0.62
CA PRO A 43 -10.84 -5.20 -0.68
C PRO A 43 -11.42 -3.97 0.00
N TYR A 44 -10.55 -3.15 0.55
CA TYR A 44 -10.94 -1.87 1.13
C TYR A 44 -9.89 -0.78 0.95
N LEU A 45 -8.69 -1.05 0.43
CA LEU A 45 -7.63 -0.05 0.40
C LEU A 45 -7.98 1.13 -0.50
N LEU A 46 -8.43 0.88 -1.74
CA LEU A 46 -8.81 1.98 -2.63
C LEU A 46 -10.31 2.22 -2.63
N PHE A 47 -11.06 1.13 -2.53
CA PHE A 47 -12.51 1.10 -2.61
C PHE A 47 -12.99 -0.25 -2.12
N THR A 48 -14.19 -0.26 -1.52
CA THR A 48 -14.95 -1.47 -1.24
C THR A 48 -15.84 -1.88 -2.42
N ASP A 49 -16.23 -0.90 -3.22
CA ASP A 49 -16.96 -1.06 -4.48
C ASP A 49 -16.45 -0.01 -5.48
N TRP A 50 -15.75 -0.48 -6.52
CA TRP A 50 -15.20 0.41 -7.55
C TRP A 50 -16.29 1.22 -8.26
N LYS A 51 -17.52 0.69 -8.38
CA LYS A 51 -18.63 1.37 -9.06
C LYS A 51 -19.09 2.63 -8.31
N LYS A 52 -18.86 2.68 -6.99
CA LYS A 52 -19.20 3.82 -6.14
C LYS A 52 -18.10 4.87 -6.05
N THR A 53 -16.91 4.60 -6.60
CA THR A 53 -15.81 5.57 -6.57
C THR A 53 -16.17 6.81 -7.40
N PRO A 54 -15.90 8.04 -6.91
CA PRO A 54 -16.24 9.26 -7.65
C PRO A 54 -15.69 9.29 -9.07
N GLY A 55 -14.43 8.83 -9.26
CA GLY A 55 -13.81 8.75 -10.58
C GLY A 55 -14.54 7.81 -11.55
N TYR A 56 -15.25 6.79 -11.06
CA TYR A 56 -16.09 5.94 -11.89
C TYR A 56 -17.52 6.46 -12.08
N ARG A 57 -18.13 6.89 -10.97
CA ARG A 57 -19.51 7.37 -10.93
C ARG A 57 -19.71 8.58 -11.83
N TYR A 58 -18.83 9.59 -11.71
CA TYR A 58 -18.91 10.86 -12.42
C TYR A 58 -18.02 10.89 -13.67
N ARG A 59 -17.69 9.72 -14.24
CA ARG A 59 -16.71 9.58 -15.34
C ARG A 59 -17.01 10.35 -16.63
N ASN A 60 -18.24 10.82 -16.79
CA ASN A 60 -18.68 11.61 -17.93
C ASN A 60 -18.77 13.12 -17.60
N GLU A 61 -18.46 13.51 -16.36
CA GLU A 61 -18.56 14.88 -15.84
C GLU A 61 -17.17 15.46 -15.56
N LYS A 62 -16.94 16.75 -15.82
CA LYS A 62 -15.68 17.40 -15.45
C LYS A 62 -15.59 17.56 -13.92
N PRO A 63 -14.41 17.40 -13.29
CA PRO A 63 -13.09 17.13 -13.88
C PRO A 63 -12.77 15.64 -14.09
N TYR A 64 -13.69 14.72 -13.77
CA TYR A 64 -13.48 13.27 -13.83
C TYR A 64 -13.52 12.71 -15.26
N GLY A 65 -14.13 13.44 -16.19
CA GLY A 65 -14.19 13.17 -17.62
C GLY A 65 -12.81 12.98 -18.23
N GLY A 66 -12.60 11.84 -18.91
CA GLY A 66 -11.34 11.49 -19.57
C GLY A 66 -10.35 10.69 -18.72
N HIS A 67 -10.53 10.64 -17.38
CA HIS A 67 -9.62 9.92 -16.48
C HIS A 67 -9.84 8.42 -16.40
N LEU A 68 -10.83 7.83 -17.09
CA LEU A 68 -11.05 6.37 -17.13
C LEU A 68 -10.63 5.69 -18.41
N SER A 69 -10.08 6.41 -19.39
CA SER A 69 -9.54 5.81 -20.62
C SER A 69 -8.58 4.65 -20.30
N TRP A 70 -7.80 4.77 -19.22
CA TRP A 70 -6.90 3.72 -18.73
C TRP A 70 -7.60 2.40 -18.31
N LEU A 71 -8.88 2.40 -17.90
CA LEU A 71 -9.61 1.15 -17.62
C LEU A 71 -9.79 0.31 -18.89
N PHE A 72 -9.93 0.95 -20.05
CA PHE A 72 -9.96 0.26 -21.35
C PHE A 72 -8.59 -0.34 -21.72
N TYR A 73 -7.50 0.26 -21.24
CA TYR A 73 -6.14 -0.25 -21.43
C TYR A 73 -5.72 -1.31 -20.41
N LEU A 74 -6.49 -1.55 -19.33
CA LEU A 74 -6.17 -2.55 -18.32
C LEU A 74 -5.94 -3.97 -18.86
N PRO A 75 -6.79 -4.53 -19.76
CA PRO A 75 -6.50 -5.85 -20.34
C PRO A 75 -5.23 -5.86 -21.20
N ILE A 76 -4.88 -4.74 -21.84
CA ILE A 76 -3.64 -4.59 -22.61
C ILE A 76 -2.43 -4.58 -21.66
N GLU A 77 -2.48 -3.81 -20.57
CA GLU A 77 -1.44 -3.76 -19.54
C GLU A 77 -1.28 -5.11 -18.81
N ALA A 78 -2.38 -5.80 -18.53
CA ALA A 78 -2.38 -7.12 -17.91
C ALA A 78 -1.74 -8.18 -18.83
N SER A 79 -1.97 -8.09 -20.15
CA SER A 79 -1.46 -9.05 -21.14
C SER A 79 -0.05 -8.75 -21.65
N ARG A 80 0.23 -7.54 -22.15
CA ARG A 80 1.53 -7.19 -22.78
C ARG A 80 2.68 -7.09 -21.78
N ASN A 81 2.44 -6.55 -20.59
CA ASN A 81 3.51 -6.21 -19.64
C ASN A 81 3.65 -7.22 -18.49
N LYS A 82 2.83 -8.30 -18.47
CA LYS A 82 2.68 -9.20 -17.31
C LYS A 82 2.50 -8.43 -15.99
N ASN A 83 1.92 -7.23 -16.05
CA ASN A 83 1.80 -6.33 -14.92
C ASN A 83 0.74 -6.88 -13.95
N SER A 84 1.21 -7.54 -12.89
CA SER A 84 0.35 -8.21 -11.91
C SER A 84 -0.55 -7.25 -11.13
N LEU A 85 -0.19 -5.97 -11.02
CA LEU A 85 -1.07 -4.97 -10.39
C LEU A 85 -2.25 -4.62 -11.32
N ALA A 86 -1.97 -4.32 -12.58
CA ALA A 86 -3.02 -4.05 -13.57
C ALA A 86 -3.94 -5.26 -13.76
N ALA A 87 -3.38 -6.46 -13.74
CA ALA A 87 -4.12 -7.71 -13.79
C ALA A 87 -5.03 -7.91 -12.56
N ALA A 88 -4.57 -7.58 -11.35
CA ALA A 88 -5.38 -7.68 -10.15
C ALA A 88 -6.56 -6.70 -10.15
N LEU A 89 -6.32 -5.46 -10.60
CA LEU A 89 -7.40 -4.50 -10.78
C LEU A 89 -8.37 -4.92 -11.88
N TYR A 90 -7.85 -5.44 -12.99
CA TYR A 90 -8.68 -5.94 -14.10
C TYR A 90 -9.60 -7.06 -13.64
N TYR A 91 -9.08 -8.03 -12.88
CA TYR A 91 -9.90 -9.04 -12.22
C TYR A 91 -10.99 -8.40 -11.36
N TYR A 92 -10.64 -7.48 -10.47
CA TYR A 92 -11.63 -6.90 -9.56
C TYR A 92 -12.74 -6.13 -10.30
N VAL A 93 -12.40 -5.43 -11.39
CA VAL A 93 -13.35 -4.64 -12.19
C VAL A 93 -14.21 -5.51 -13.11
N LYS A 94 -13.63 -6.53 -13.73
CA LYS A 94 -14.28 -7.33 -14.80
C LYS A 94 -14.69 -8.74 -14.38
N GLY A 95 -14.20 -9.23 -13.25
CA GLY A 95 -14.41 -10.60 -12.79
C GLY A 95 -13.58 -11.65 -13.55
N ASP A 96 -12.72 -11.25 -14.49
CA ASP A 96 -11.93 -12.18 -15.30
C ASP A 96 -10.81 -12.81 -14.46
N LYS A 97 -10.93 -14.13 -14.23
CA LYS A 97 -10.01 -14.89 -13.39
C LYS A 97 -8.74 -15.36 -14.11
N LYS A 98 -8.61 -15.13 -15.42
CA LYS A 98 -7.49 -15.62 -16.25
C LYS A 98 -6.11 -15.29 -15.67
N TYR A 99 -5.98 -14.13 -15.02
CA TYR A 99 -4.70 -13.66 -14.48
C TYR A 99 -4.46 -14.01 -13.00
N ILE A 100 -5.44 -14.61 -12.32
CA ILE A 100 -5.32 -14.95 -10.88
C ILE A 100 -4.11 -15.83 -10.58
N PRO A 101 -3.81 -16.91 -11.33
CA PRO A 101 -2.63 -17.73 -11.06
C PRO A 101 -1.32 -16.94 -11.10
N HIS A 102 -1.19 -16.00 -12.04
CA HIS A 102 -0.02 -15.13 -12.16
C HIS A 102 0.11 -14.16 -10.98
N ILE A 103 -1.01 -13.56 -10.54
CA ILE A 103 -1.02 -12.64 -9.40
C ILE A 103 -0.66 -13.41 -8.12
N LYS A 104 -1.28 -14.57 -7.87
CA LYS A 104 -0.98 -15.45 -6.73
C LYS A 104 0.51 -15.81 -6.71
N LYS A 105 1.06 -16.27 -7.83
CA LYS A 105 2.49 -16.58 -7.96
C LYS A 105 3.36 -15.39 -7.57
N SER A 106 3.02 -14.18 -8.02
CA SER A 106 3.79 -12.96 -7.70
C SER A 106 3.81 -12.61 -6.21
N LEU A 107 2.73 -12.91 -5.46
CA LEU A 107 2.63 -12.67 -4.02
C LEU A 107 3.29 -13.80 -3.19
N LEU A 108 3.13 -15.05 -3.63
CA LEU A 108 3.74 -16.22 -2.99
C LEU A 108 5.27 -16.24 -3.10
N GLN A 109 5.81 -15.60 -4.13
CA GLN A 109 7.25 -15.54 -4.42
C GLN A 109 7.91 -14.20 -4.02
N ILE A 110 7.23 -13.37 -3.22
CA ILE A 110 7.81 -12.13 -2.70
C ILE A 110 9.11 -12.46 -1.96
N ARG A 111 10.20 -11.83 -2.39
CA ARG A 111 11.52 -11.94 -1.75
C ARG A 111 11.70 -10.77 -0.80
N VAL A 112 12.18 -11.06 0.41
CA VAL A 112 12.52 -10.03 1.40
C VAL A 112 13.74 -9.25 0.88
N PRO A 113 13.67 -7.92 0.80
CA PRO A 113 14.76 -7.12 0.28
C PRO A 113 15.91 -7.06 1.29
N VAL A 114 17.13 -7.09 0.79
CA VAL A 114 18.34 -6.86 1.59
C VAL A 114 18.74 -5.39 1.45
N ILE A 115 18.36 -4.55 2.41
CA ILE A 115 18.56 -3.10 2.37
C ILE A 115 19.73 -2.74 3.29
N ARG A 116 20.94 -2.60 2.73
CA ARG A 116 22.20 -2.52 3.51
C ARG A 116 22.71 -1.11 3.81
N SER A 117 22.22 -0.06 3.14
CA SER A 117 22.77 1.29 3.33
C SER A 117 21.80 2.41 2.93
N ALA A 118 22.15 3.64 3.33
CA ALA A 118 21.47 4.90 3.03
C ALA A 118 21.29 5.22 1.54
N TRP A 119 21.96 4.47 0.66
CA TRP A 119 22.09 4.73 -0.77
C TRP A 119 21.31 3.76 -1.65
N ASN A 120 20.66 2.74 -1.08
CA ASN A 120 20.05 1.67 -1.87
C ASN A 120 18.56 1.48 -1.63
N ASN A 121 17.80 1.68 -2.71
CA ASN A 121 16.57 0.98 -3.08
C ASN A 121 15.34 1.09 -2.18
N ALA A 122 15.34 1.87 -1.09
CA ALA A 122 14.17 2.01 -0.23
C ALA A 122 12.97 2.60 -0.99
N ARG A 123 13.17 3.51 -1.96
CA ARG A 123 12.10 3.94 -2.86
C ARG A 123 11.46 2.80 -3.63
N PHE A 124 12.27 1.91 -4.20
CA PHE A 124 11.80 0.80 -5.02
C PHE A 124 11.10 -0.24 -4.14
N CYS A 125 11.61 -0.43 -2.92
CA CYS A 125 10.99 -1.29 -1.92
C CYS A 125 9.63 -0.72 -1.48
N GLY A 126 9.55 0.58 -1.22
CA GLY A 126 8.29 1.26 -0.89
C GLY A 126 7.26 1.16 -2.02
N VAL A 127 7.67 1.39 -3.28
CA VAL A 127 6.82 1.22 -4.47
C VAL A 127 6.34 -0.23 -4.59
N ALA A 128 7.24 -1.20 -4.48
CA ALA A 128 6.88 -2.61 -4.56
C ALA A 128 5.90 -3.01 -3.45
N LEU A 129 6.10 -2.49 -2.23
CA LEU A 129 5.24 -2.78 -1.09
C LEU A 129 3.83 -2.19 -1.26
N ILE A 130 3.71 -0.99 -1.83
CA ILE A 130 2.42 -0.44 -2.27
C ILE A 130 1.75 -1.41 -3.25
N ASP A 131 2.46 -1.79 -4.32
CA ASP A 131 1.91 -2.66 -5.36
C ASP A 131 1.46 -4.01 -4.79
N TYR A 132 2.24 -4.61 -3.90
CA TYR A 132 1.89 -5.85 -3.25
C TYR A 132 0.70 -5.70 -2.29
N SER A 133 0.60 -4.60 -1.57
CA SER A 133 -0.53 -4.30 -0.68
C SER A 133 -1.84 -4.24 -1.46
N LEU A 134 -1.84 -3.55 -2.60
CA LEU A 134 -3.01 -3.45 -3.47
C LEU A 134 -3.39 -4.78 -4.12
N LYS A 135 -2.39 -5.52 -4.62
CA LYS A 135 -2.63 -6.86 -5.17
C LYS A 135 -3.24 -7.79 -4.14
N TYR A 136 -2.67 -7.82 -2.93
CA TYR A 136 -3.18 -8.61 -1.83
C TYR A 136 -4.62 -8.23 -1.51
N ASP A 137 -4.88 -6.94 -1.26
CA ASP A 137 -6.22 -6.42 -0.95
C ASP A 137 -7.27 -6.87 -1.99
N TRP A 138 -6.96 -6.76 -3.29
CA TRP A 138 -7.92 -7.12 -4.34
C TRP A 138 -8.15 -8.61 -4.52
N ILE A 139 -7.15 -9.47 -4.26
CA ILE A 139 -7.29 -10.92 -4.47
C ILE A 139 -7.50 -11.72 -3.18
N GLN A 140 -7.39 -11.11 -2.00
CA GLN A 140 -7.49 -11.79 -0.70
C GLN A 140 -8.73 -12.69 -0.61
N PRO A 141 -9.93 -12.30 -1.09
CA PRO A 141 -11.12 -13.17 -1.06
C PRO A 141 -11.01 -14.47 -1.88
N LEU A 142 -10.00 -14.60 -2.75
CA LEU A 142 -9.76 -15.78 -3.59
C LEU A 142 -8.62 -16.69 -3.09
N LEU A 143 -7.99 -16.35 -1.98
CA LEU A 143 -6.88 -17.11 -1.42
C LEU A 143 -7.40 -18.25 -0.55
N THR A 144 -6.74 -19.41 -0.61
CA THR A 144 -6.93 -20.42 0.44
C THR A 144 -6.33 -19.92 1.76
N PRO A 145 -6.72 -20.48 2.92
CA PRO A 145 -6.13 -20.12 4.21
C PRO A 145 -4.60 -20.23 4.22
N GLU A 146 -4.04 -21.23 3.55
CA GLU A 146 -2.59 -21.49 3.45
C GLU A 146 -1.90 -20.44 2.58
N GLU A 147 -2.49 -20.12 1.42
CA GLU A 147 -1.98 -19.06 0.54
C GLU A 147 -2.00 -17.70 1.24
N ASP A 148 -3.12 -17.37 1.88
CA ASP A 148 -3.32 -16.13 2.61
C ASP A 148 -2.30 -15.98 3.74
N LYS A 149 -2.13 -17.02 4.57
CA LYS A 149 -1.12 -17.04 5.63
C LYS A 149 0.28 -16.81 5.08
N LYS A 150 0.69 -17.56 4.05
CA LYS A 150 2.04 -17.46 3.46
C LYS A 150 2.30 -16.08 2.83
N ILE A 151 1.31 -15.51 2.17
CA ILE A 151 1.41 -14.17 1.59
C ILE A 151 1.56 -13.11 2.69
N LYS A 152 0.73 -13.17 3.75
CA LYS A 152 0.85 -12.26 4.90
C LYS A 152 2.22 -12.34 5.57
N GLU A 153 2.77 -13.54 5.75
CA GLU A 153 4.13 -13.73 6.28
C GLU A 153 5.20 -13.11 5.38
N ASN A 154 5.13 -13.33 4.06
CA ASN A 154 6.06 -12.73 3.11
C ASN A 154 6.01 -11.20 3.15
N LEU A 155 4.80 -10.63 3.13
CA LEU A 155 4.58 -9.19 3.17
C LEU A 155 5.06 -8.58 4.49
N ALA A 156 4.78 -9.22 5.62
CA ALA A 156 5.23 -8.76 6.92
C ALA A 156 6.76 -8.74 7.04
N ARG A 157 7.45 -9.79 6.57
CA ARG A 157 8.92 -9.80 6.53
C ARG A 157 9.49 -8.71 5.63
N TYR A 158 8.83 -8.45 4.49
CA TYR A 158 9.21 -7.35 3.59
C TYR A 158 9.07 -6.00 4.28
N ALA A 159 7.92 -5.76 4.92
CA ALA A 159 7.63 -4.53 5.66
C ALA A 159 8.60 -4.31 6.81
N ASP A 160 8.90 -5.35 7.60
CA ASP A 160 9.85 -5.28 8.71
C ASP A 160 11.27 -4.96 8.24
N ALA A 161 11.71 -5.54 7.11
CA ALA A 161 13.00 -5.20 6.50
C ALA A 161 13.06 -3.73 6.06
N LEU A 162 12.00 -3.22 5.42
CA LEU A 162 11.91 -1.82 5.02
C LEU A 162 11.85 -0.88 6.22
N TYR A 163 11.08 -1.24 7.26
CA TYR A 163 10.95 -0.48 8.51
C TYR A 163 12.31 -0.34 9.21
N LYS A 164 13.09 -1.42 9.30
CA LYS A 164 14.45 -1.40 9.86
C LYS A 164 15.41 -0.51 9.06
N ALA A 165 15.24 -0.45 7.75
CA ALA A 165 16.10 0.35 6.88
C ALA A 165 15.69 1.82 6.80
N TYR A 166 14.45 2.16 7.15
CA TYR A 166 13.88 3.51 7.06
C TYR A 166 14.71 4.59 7.79
N PRO A 167 15.20 4.39 9.03
CA PRO A 167 16.03 5.37 9.74
C PRO A 167 17.30 5.76 9.00
N HIS A 168 17.83 4.84 8.18
CA HIS A 168 19.12 5.00 7.52
C HIS A 168 19.01 5.72 6.18
N GLN A 169 17.82 6.04 5.69
CA GLN A 169 17.64 6.64 4.37
C GLN A 169 18.14 8.09 4.33
N GLY A 170 19.02 8.36 3.37
CA GLY A 170 19.75 9.62 3.25
C GLY A 170 19.01 10.74 2.53
N ASN A 171 18.03 10.41 1.69
CA ASN A 171 17.31 11.38 0.87
C ASN A 171 15.80 11.35 1.14
N THR A 172 15.16 12.51 0.96
CA THR A 172 13.73 12.72 1.24
C THR A 172 12.82 11.85 0.38
N HIS A 173 13.17 11.65 -0.90
CA HIS A 173 12.33 10.87 -1.81
C HIS A 173 12.24 9.40 -1.39
N ASP A 174 13.36 8.79 -1.01
CA ASP A 174 13.39 7.41 -0.53
C ASP A 174 12.62 7.24 0.78
N ARG A 175 12.72 8.21 1.69
CA ARG A 175 11.90 8.24 2.91
C ARG A 175 10.41 8.34 2.60
N ILE A 176 10.00 9.27 1.75
CA ILE A 176 8.57 9.42 1.38
C ILE A 176 8.02 8.11 0.80
N MET A 177 8.76 7.50 -0.12
CA MET A 177 8.31 6.28 -0.77
C MET A 177 8.32 5.07 0.17
N ALA A 178 9.33 4.93 1.02
CA ALA A 178 9.38 3.88 2.02
C ALA A 178 8.23 4.01 3.04
N ALA A 179 8.02 5.21 3.59
CA ALA A 179 6.92 5.51 4.51
C ALA A 179 5.56 5.27 3.85
N SER A 180 5.37 5.65 2.59
CA SER A 180 4.13 5.37 1.84
C SER A 180 3.87 3.87 1.70
N GLY A 181 4.92 3.08 1.42
CA GLY A 181 4.82 1.62 1.39
C GLY A 181 4.45 1.01 2.75
N LEU A 182 5.07 1.48 3.82
CA LEU A 182 4.77 1.07 5.20
C LEU A 182 3.32 1.42 5.58
N GLY A 183 2.86 2.62 5.21
CA GLY A 183 1.47 3.04 5.38
C GLY A 183 0.49 2.12 4.64
N ALA A 184 0.72 1.86 3.35
CA ALA A 184 -0.16 1.00 2.57
C ALA A 184 -0.26 -0.43 3.14
N ILE A 185 0.89 -1.05 3.47
CA ILE A 185 0.88 -2.43 3.98
C ILE A 185 0.31 -2.54 5.38
N SER A 186 0.50 -1.52 6.23
CA SER A 186 -0.06 -1.50 7.57
C SER A 186 -1.58 -1.60 7.56
N LEU A 187 -2.22 -0.97 6.57
CA LEU A 187 -3.67 -1.03 6.40
C LEU A 187 -4.08 -2.36 5.80
N ALA A 188 -3.36 -2.89 4.81
CA ALA A 188 -3.62 -4.22 4.25
C ALA A 188 -3.50 -5.35 5.27
N LEU A 189 -2.60 -5.20 6.25
CA LEU A 189 -2.32 -6.21 7.28
C LEU A 189 -2.83 -5.80 8.67
N ALA A 190 -3.78 -4.88 8.77
CA ALA A 190 -4.18 -4.27 10.05
C ALA A 190 -4.59 -5.29 11.13
N GLY A 191 -5.21 -6.42 10.75
CA GLY A 191 -5.60 -7.49 11.67
C GLY A 191 -4.55 -8.58 11.89
N TYR A 192 -3.40 -8.50 11.24
CA TYR A 192 -2.36 -9.53 11.30
C TYR A 192 -1.33 -9.21 12.39
N ASN A 193 -1.01 -10.21 13.22
CA ASN A 193 0.05 -10.12 14.23
C ASN A 193 1.26 -10.95 13.76
N PRO A 194 2.18 -10.37 12.97
CA PRO A 194 3.31 -11.09 12.42
C PRO A 194 4.35 -11.44 13.49
N PRO A 195 5.08 -12.56 13.33
CA PRO A 195 6.25 -12.89 14.15
C PRO A 195 7.49 -12.09 13.66
N THR A 196 7.37 -10.76 13.59
CA THR A 196 8.45 -9.83 13.20
C THR A 196 8.71 -8.83 14.32
N SER A 197 9.83 -8.10 14.26
CA SER A 197 10.17 -7.10 15.28
C SER A 197 9.28 -5.86 15.26
N SER A 198 8.65 -5.57 14.13
CA SER A 198 7.70 -4.47 13.96
C SER A 198 6.34 -4.98 13.49
N LYS A 199 5.29 -4.21 13.77
CA LYS A 199 3.88 -4.58 13.52
C LYS A 199 3.17 -3.52 12.67
N PRO A 200 1.96 -3.81 12.15
CA PRO A 200 1.17 -2.84 11.39
C PRO A 200 1.04 -1.47 12.05
N VAL A 201 0.88 -1.40 13.37
CA VAL A 201 0.82 -0.13 14.11
C VAL A 201 2.10 0.71 13.99
N ASP A 202 3.26 0.06 14.02
CA ASP A 202 4.56 0.71 13.89
C ASP A 202 4.77 1.22 12.46
N TRP A 203 4.39 0.42 11.48
CA TRP A 203 4.46 0.77 10.07
C TRP A 203 3.54 1.94 9.72
N LEU A 204 2.30 1.94 10.25
CA LEU A 204 1.35 3.03 10.02
C LEU A 204 1.83 4.32 10.68
N LYS A 205 2.43 4.23 11.86
CA LYS A 205 3.03 5.37 12.55
C LYS A 205 4.10 6.04 11.68
N ASP A 206 5.00 5.28 11.08
CA ASP A 206 6.03 5.84 10.19
C ASP A 206 5.44 6.29 8.84
N GLY A 207 4.41 5.61 8.33
CA GLY A 207 3.66 6.03 7.14
C GLY A 207 2.76 7.26 7.31
N THR A 208 2.60 7.78 8.52
CA THR A 208 1.72 8.93 8.82
C THR A 208 2.43 10.01 9.65
N ILE A 209 2.70 9.74 10.92
CA ILE A 209 3.28 10.71 11.86
C ILE A 209 4.69 11.08 11.42
N SER A 210 5.55 10.10 11.15
CA SER A 210 6.94 10.35 10.73
C SER A 210 6.99 11.03 9.36
N LEU A 211 6.05 10.71 8.46
CA LEU A 211 6.00 11.27 7.12
C LEU A 211 5.46 12.71 7.05
N PHE A 212 4.43 13.04 7.82
CA PHE A 212 3.68 14.29 7.64
C PHE A 212 3.75 15.27 8.81
N ILE A 213 4.08 14.81 10.02
CA ILE A 213 4.05 15.64 11.22
C ILE A 213 5.47 15.93 11.70
N LYS A 214 6.22 14.89 12.02
CA LYS A 214 7.57 15.00 12.54
C LYS A 214 8.32 13.71 12.25
N ASP A 215 9.24 13.77 11.30
CA ASP A 215 10.17 12.68 11.09
C ASP A 215 10.98 12.46 12.37
N ARG A 216 10.88 11.25 12.90
CA ARG A 216 11.54 10.83 14.14
C ARG A 216 13.02 10.53 13.93
N TYR A 217 13.48 10.43 12.68
CA TYR A 217 14.87 10.13 12.35
C TYR A 217 15.55 11.38 11.77
N LYS A 218 16.71 11.74 12.30
CA LYS A 218 17.54 12.79 11.68
C LYS A 218 18.02 12.30 10.31
N PHE A 219 18.24 13.22 9.38
CA PHE A 219 18.98 12.88 8.16
C PHE A 219 20.38 12.40 8.54
N PRO A 220 20.92 11.35 7.89
CA PRO A 220 22.30 10.93 8.09
C PRO A 220 23.25 12.11 7.84
N SER A 221 24.23 12.31 8.72
CA SER A 221 25.16 13.45 8.72
C SER A 221 25.95 13.65 7.42
N ALA A 222 26.02 12.62 6.55
CA ALA A 222 26.66 12.69 5.24
C ALA A 222 25.94 13.61 4.22
N TYR A 223 24.74 14.12 4.54
CA TYR A 223 23.93 14.97 3.68
C TYR A 223 23.73 16.40 4.21
N THR A 224 24.39 16.74 5.31
CA THR A 224 24.52 18.11 5.83
C THR A 224 25.93 18.61 5.53
N LYS A 225 26.13 19.09 4.30
CA LYS A 225 27.23 20.00 3.94
C LYS A 225 26.63 21.21 3.25
#